data_AF-A0A3B1CL15-F1
#
_entry.id   AF-A0A3B1CL15-F1
#
_cell.length_a   1.000
_cell.length_b   1.000
_cell.length_c   1.000
_cell.angle_alpha   90.00
_cell.angle_beta   90.00
_cell.angle_gamma   90.00
#
_symmetry.space_group_name_H-M   'P 1'
#
loop_
_entity.id
_entity.type
_entity.pdbx_description
1 polymer ?
#
loop_
_entity_poly.entity_id
_entity_poly.type
_entity_poly.pdbx_seq_one_letter_code
_entity_poly.pdbx_strand_id
1 'polypeptide(L)'
;MNDSGGHYKCENDFSEVLEIPADPKVRLPFFTACRTLLKQEKQEIQAWHRRGAGGREVVQAHTSLIDKFIRHLITALIPLKPYSKEKILEEFALVAVGGYGRGEMNPFSDIDLLFLRPEKFKKTTD
;
A
#
# COMPACT_ATOMS: atom_id res chain seq x y z
N MET A 1 7.61 -32.81 12.27
CA MET A 1 7.53 -31.57 13.08
C MET A 1 6.39 -30.77 12.47
N ASN A 2 5.30 -30.63 13.22
CA ASN A 2 4.02 -30.20 12.68
C ASN A 2 4.04 -28.75 12.19
N ASP A 3 3.39 -28.60 11.05
CA ASP A 3 3.08 -27.40 10.30
C ASP A 3 2.20 -26.43 11.12
N SER A 4 2.68 -25.20 11.31
CA SER A 4 1.97 -24.09 11.96
C SER A 4 1.94 -22.84 11.07
N GLY A 5 2.12 -22.98 9.76
CA GLY A 5 2.39 -21.88 8.82
C GLY A 5 1.21 -20.96 8.47
N GLY A 6 0.23 -20.77 9.34
CA GLY A 6 -1.07 -20.17 8.95
C GLY A 6 -1.66 -19.05 9.82
N HIS A 7 -1.12 -18.71 10.99
CA HIS A 7 -1.91 -17.98 11.99
C HIS A 7 -1.90 -16.44 11.91
N TYR A 8 -1.09 -15.84 11.04
CA TYR A 8 -0.87 -14.39 11.02
C TYR A 8 -0.95 -13.84 9.59
N LYS A 9 -2.12 -13.95 8.96
CA LYS A 9 -2.39 -13.31 7.66
C LYS A 9 -3.26 -12.09 7.87
N CYS A 10 -2.73 -10.92 7.50
CA CYS A 10 -3.54 -9.72 7.37
C CYS A 10 -4.40 -9.92 6.11
N GLU A 11 -5.64 -10.34 6.29
CA GLU A 11 -6.58 -10.61 5.18
C GLU A 11 -7.25 -9.35 4.67
N ASN A 12 -6.98 -8.18 5.26
CA ASN A 12 -7.67 -6.97 4.90
C ASN A 12 -7.56 -6.65 3.42
N ASP A 13 -8.74 -6.42 2.87
CA ASP A 13 -8.94 -5.87 1.54
C ASP A 13 -9.34 -4.41 1.68
N PHE A 14 -8.48 -3.53 1.19
CA PHE A 14 -8.78 -2.10 1.15
C PHE A 14 -9.89 -1.79 0.11
N SER A 15 -10.26 -2.74 -0.76
CA SER A 15 -11.30 -2.56 -1.79
C SER A 15 -12.67 -2.22 -1.23
N GLU A 16 -13.01 -2.68 -0.02
CA GLU A 16 -14.29 -2.39 0.64
C GLU A 16 -14.33 -0.98 1.25
N VAL A 17 -13.18 -0.34 1.35
CA VAL A 17 -12.97 0.85 2.17
C VAL A 17 -12.46 1.97 1.27
N LEU A 18 -13.44 2.72 0.73
CA LEU A 18 -13.35 4.11 0.29
C LEU A 18 -13.09 4.33 -1.21
N GLU A 19 -14.07 4.96 -1.86
CA GLU A 19 -13.84 5.65 -3.13
C GLU A 19 -13.06 6.95 -2.87
N ILE A 20 -12.04 7.24 -3.66
CA ILE A 20 -11.33 8.53 -3.59
C ILE A 20 -12.24 9.60 -4.21
N PRO A 21 -12.63 10.65 -3.47
CA PRO A 21 -13.41 11.73 -4.06
C PRO A 21 -12.68 12.39 -5.24
N ALA A 22 -13.43 12.65 -6.32
CA ALA A 22 -12.89 13.30 -7.51
C ALA A 22 -12.29 14.68 -7.18
N ASP A 23 -13.01 15.50 -6.41
CA ASP A 23 -12.53 16.78 -5.91
C ASP A 23 -11.43 16.59 -4.86
N PRO A 24 -10.18 17.06 -5.10
CA PRO A 24 -9.12 16.99 -4.10
C PRO A 24 -9.46 17.67 -2.78
N LYS A 25 -10.32 18.70 -2.78
CA LYS A 25 -10.67 19.48 -1.58
C LYS A 25 -11.44 18.68 -0.53
N VAL A 26 -12.10 17.60 -0.94
CA VAL A 26 -12.94 16.78 -0.06
C VAL A 26 -12.33 15.41 0.24
N ARG A 27 -11.03 15.20 -0.03
CA ARG A 27 -10.33 13.93 0.24
C ARG A 27 -9.89 13.74 1.69
N LEU A 28 -10.03 14.74 2.56
CA LEU A 28 -9.59 14.63 3.96
C LEU A 28 -10.26 13.46 4.71
N PRO A 29 -11.57 13.21 4.60
CA PRO A 29 -12.21 12.04 5.21
C PRO A 29 -11.64 10.72 4.68
N PHE A 30 -11.39 10.62 3.37
CA PHE A 30 -10.73 9.46 2.75
C PHE A 30 -9.37 9.19 3.41
N PHE A 31 -8.48 10.20 3.47
CA PHE A 31 -7.16 10.02 4.08
C PHE A 31 -7.23 9.70 5.58
N THR A 32 -8.22 10.24 6.29
CA THR A 32 -8.45 9.96 7.71
C THR A 32 -8.86 8.51 7.93
N ALA A 33 -9.74 7.98 7.08
CA ALA A 33 -10.17 6.59 7.13
C ALA A 33 -9.02 5.64 6.78
N CYS A 34 -8.23 5.92 5.73
CA CYS A 34 -7.02 5.15 5.42
C CYS A 34 -6.03 5.12 6.59
N ARG A 35 -5.77 6.28 7.23
CA ARG A 35 -4.89 6.36 8.40
C ARG A 35 -5.41 5.56 9.58
N THR A 36 -6.72 5.55 9.79
CA THR A 36 -7.37 4.80 10.86
C THR A 36 -7.21 3.31 10.64
N LEU A 37 -7.49 2.83 9.43
CA LEU A 37 -7.35 1.42 9.07
C LEU A 37 -5.89 0.96 9.15
N LEU A 38 -4.94 1.70 8.58
CA LEU A 38 -3.51 1.39 8.73
C LEU A 38 -3.05 1.33 10.18
N LYS A 39 -3.60 2.19 11.05
CA LYS A 39 -3.29 2.17 12.48
C LYS A 39 -3.85 0.91 13.14
N GLN A 40 -5.07 0.51 12.82
CA GLN A 40 -5.69 -0.72 13.34
C GLN A 40 -4.89 -1.96 12.92
N GLU A 41 -4.55 -2.08 11.64
CA GLU A 41 -3.76 -3.19 11.12
C GLU A 41 -2.36 -3.28 11.75
N LYS A 42 -1.68 -2.14 11.88
CA LYS A 42 -0.37 -2.10 12.56
C LYS A 42 -0.48 -2.50 14.03
N GLN A 43 -1.57 -2.14 14.72
CA GLN A 43 -1.81 -2.57 16.10
C GLN A 43 -2.05 -4.07 16.20
N GLU A 44 -2.72 -4.67 15.23
CA GLU A 44 -2.95 -6.11 15.20
C GLU A 44 -1.65 -6.88 14.99
N ILE A 45 -0.83 -6.47 14.01
CA ILE A 45 0.50 -7.04 13.76
C ILE A 45 1.39 -6.90 15.02
N GLN A 46 1.33 -5.76 15.71
CA GLN A 46 2.03 -5.59 16.98
C GLN A 46 1.51 -6.55 18.05
N ALA A 47 0.20 -6.78 18.12
CA ALA A 47 -0.38 -7.73 19.06
C ALA A 47 0.04 -9.17 18.74
N TRP A 48 0.20 -9.54 17.47
CA TRP A 48 0.74 -10.84 17.06
C TRP A 48 2.16 -11.04 17.59
N HIS A 49 3.03 -10.05 17.40
CA HIS A 49 4.38 -10.08 17.94
C HIS A 49 4.40 -10.26 19.46
N ARG A 50 3.55 -9.52 20.18
CA ARG A 50 3.42 -9.64 21.65
C ARG A 50 2.90 -11.00 22.10
N ARG A 51 2.16 -11.72 21.26
CA ARG A 51 1.69 -13.10 21.50
C ARG A 51 2.72 -14.16 21.12
N GLY A 52 3.91 -13.76 20.65
CA GLY A 52 5.01 -14.67 20.33
C GLY A 52 5.17 -14.98 18.84
N ALA A 53 4.51 -14.25 17.94
CA ALA A 53 4.78 -14.36 16.51
C ALA A 53 6.25 -14.03 16.20
N GLY A 54 6.83 -14.72 15.22
CA GLY A 54 8.23 -14.55 14.86
C GLY A 54 8.51 -13.17 14.26
N GLY A 55 9.68 -12.60 14.54
CA GLY A 55 10.07 -11.28 14.01
C GLY A 55 10.00 -11.21 12.48
N ARG A 56 10.39 -12.29 11.78
CA ARG A 56 10.29 -12.36 10.32
C ARG A 56 8.84 -12.32 9.83
N GLU A 57 7.93 -13.01 10.51
CA GLU A 57 6.50 -13.02 10.16
C GLU A 57 5.89 -11.62 10.33
N VAL A 58 6.27 -10.94 11.43
CA VAL A 58 5.82 -9.57 11.74
C VAL A 58 6.32 -8.56 10.70
N VAL A 59 7.59 -8.66 10.30
CA VAL A 59 8.19 -7.79 9.28
C VAL A 59 7.56 -8.03 7.91
N GLN A 60 7.31 -9.29 7.55
CA GLN A 60 6.62 -9.63 6.30
C GLN A 60 5.17 -9.14 6.31
N ALA A 61 4.44 -9.29 7.42
CA ALA A 61 3.08 -8.77 7.55
C ALA A 61 3.04 -7.25 7.44
N HIS A 62 3.98 -6.54 8.07
CA HIS A 62 4.10 -5.08 7.94
C HIS A 62 4.37 -4.64 6.51
N THR A 63 5.31 -5.30 5.82
CA THR A 63 5.63 -4.99 4.42
C THR A 63 4.41 -5.26 3.52
N SER A 64 3.75 -6.41 3.70
CA SER A 64 2.57 -6.80 2.91
C SER A 64 1.39 -5.85 3.11
N LEU A 65 1.17 -5.35 4.32
CA LEU A 65 0.17 -4.32 4.59
C LEU A 65 0.41 -3.06 3.76
N ILE A 66 1.66 -2.60 3.67
CA ILE A 66 2.02 -1.42 2.87
C ILE A 66 1.86 -1.70 1.37
N ASP A 67 2.27 -2.87 0.89
CA ASP A 67 2.07 -3.27 -0.51
C ASP A 67 0.61 -3.19 -0.92
N LYS A 68 -0.28 -3.76 -0.10
CA LYS A 68 -1.72 -3.76 -0.34
C LYS A 68 -2.26 -2.33 -0.36
N PHE A 69 -1.86 -1.51 0.60
CA PHE A 69 -2.29 -0.12 0.69
C PHE A 69 -1.87 0.70 -0.54
N ILE A 70 -0.61 0.59 -0.97
CA ILE A 70 -0.09 1.31 -2.14
C ILE A 70 -0.80 0.86 -3.41
N ARG A 71 -0.96 -0.46 -3.61
CA ARG A 71 -1.70 -1.00 -4.76
C ARG A 71 -3.13 -0.47 -4.80
N HIS A 72 -3.83 -0.52 -3.66
CA HIS A 72 -5.17 0.03 -3.55
C HIS A 72 -5.22 1.52 -3.90
N LEU A 73 -4.32 2.34 -3.35
CA LEU A 73 -4.26 3.77 -3.67
C LEU A 73 -4.07 4.02 -5.17
N ILE A 74 -3.12 3.32 -5.81
CA ILE A 74 -2.89 3.46 -7.24
C ILE A 74 -4.13 3.04 -8.04
N THR A 75 -4.71 1.88 -7.74
CA THR A 75 -5.90 1.38 -8.43
C THR A 75 -7.11 2.32 -8.24
N ALA A 76 -7.30 2.88 -7.05
CA ALA A 76 -8.39 3.81 -6.74
C ALA A 76 -8.21 5.18 -7.41
N LEU A 77 -6.99 5.57 -7.79
CA LEU A 77 -6.73 6.82 -8.51
C LEU A 77 -7.00 6.70 -10.02
N ILE A 78 -6.87 5.50 -10.61
CA ILE A 78 -7.05 5.28 -12.05
C ILE A 78 -8.38 5.83 -12.58
N PRO A 79 -9.54 5.60 -11.95
CA PRO A 79 -10.83 6.07 -12.49
C PRO A 79 -10.99 7.60 -12.47
N LEU A 80 -10.19 8.32 -11.68
CA LEU A 80 -10.34 9.77 -11.53
C LEU A 80 -9.75 10.52 -12.72
N LYS A 81 -10.46 11.54 -13.22
CA LYS A 81 -9.88 12.45 -14.23
C LYS A 81 -8.75 13.28 -13.60
N PRO A 82 -7.62 13.51 -14.28
CA PRO A 82 -7.31 13.16 -15.68
C PRO A 82 -6.63 11.79 -15.87
N TYR A 83 -6.52 10.98 -14.81
CA TYR A 83 -5.81 9.69 -14.81
C TYR A 83 -6.57 8.55 -15.47
N SER A 84 -7.87 8.72 -15.74
CA SER A 84 -8.76 7.75 -16.40
C SER A 84 -8.40 7.39 -17.84
N LYS A 85 -7.17 7.68 -18.29
CA LYS A 85 -6.65 7.24 -19.58
C LYS A 85 -6.35 5.74 -19.46
N GLU A 86 -6.73 4.97 -20.47
CA GLU A 86 -6.55 3.51 -20.54
C GLU A 86 -5.09 3.06 -20.33
N LYS A 87 -4.12 3.97 -20.43
CA LYS A 87 -2.69 3.68 -20.42
C LYS A 87 -1.91 4.30 -19.25
N ILE A 88 -2.55 4.89 -18.23
CA ILE A 88 -1.82 5.54 -17.15
C ILE A 88 -0.85 4.59 -16.43
N LEU A 89 -1.20 3.30 -16.33
CA LEU A 89 -0.33 2.26 -15.76
C LEU A 89 0.85 1.88 -16.68
N GLU A 90 0.82 2.25 -17.95
CA GLU A 90 1.95 2.10 -18.88
C GLU A 90 2.89 3.33 -18.85
N GLU A 91 2.47 4.43 -18.21
CA GLU A 91 3.22 5.70 -18.18
C GLU A 91 4.23 5.79 -17.03
N PHE A 92 4.14 4.89 -16.05
CA PHE A 92 5.09 4.85 -14.94
C PHE A 92 5.24 3.46 -14.34
N ALA A 93 6.35 3.25 -13.63
CA ALA A 93 6.53 2.14 -12.72
C ALA A 93 6.85 2.68 -11.33
N LEU A 94 6.34 2.00 -10.30
CA LEU A 94 6.64 2.27 -8.91
C LEU A 94 7.48 1.14 -8.35
N VAL A 95 8.68 1.46 -7.86
CA VAL A 95 9.64 0.49 -7.37
C VAL A 95 9.87 0.74 -5.89
N ALA A 96 9.60 -0.27 -5.06
CA ALA A 96 10.00 -0.28 -3.66
C ALA A 96 11.53 -0.42 -3.57
N VAL A 97 12.17 0.43 -2.79
CA VAL A 97 13.63 0.39 -2.59
C VAL A 97 13.99 0.23 -1.11
N GLY A 98 15.28 0.08 -0.81
CA GLY A 98 15.74 -0.04 0.58
C GLY A 98 15.19 -1.28 1.31
N GLY A 99 14.90 -1.11 2.61
CA GLY A 99 14.34 -2.18 3.44
C GLY A 99 12.92 -2.58 3.01
N TYR A 100 12.14 -1.63 2.48
CA TYR A 100 10.82 -1.91 1.92
C TYR A 100 10.94 -2.82 0.68
N GLY A 101 11.84 -2.50 -0.25
CA GLY A 101 12.07 -3.31 -1.46
C GLY A 101 12.56 -4.74 -1.18
N ARG A 102 13.22 -4.99 -0.04
CA ARG A 102 13.63 -6.35 0.38
C ARG A 102 12.55 -7.12 1.16
N GLY A 103 11.43 -6.49 1.49
CA GLY A 103 10.42 -7.08 2.37
C GLY A 103 10.84 -7.14 3.84
N GLU A 104 11.76 -6.28 4.25
CA GLU A 104 12.39 -6.25 5.57
C GLU A 104 12.08 -4.95 6.34
N MET A 105 10.89 -4.37 6.12
CA MET A 105 10.50 -3.07 6.70
C MET A 105 10.19 -3.18 8.20
N ASN A 106 10.83 -2.35 9.02
CA ASN A 106 10.52 -2.27 10.46
C ASN A 106 9.23 -1.45 10.71
N PRO A 107 8.53 -1.62 11.85
CA PRO A 107 7.21 -1.02 12.10
C PRO A 107 7.12 0.51 11.96
N PHE A 108 8.23 1.20 12.17
CA PHE A 108 8.36 2.67 12.10
C PHE A 108 9.32 3.12 10.99
N SER A 109 9.71 2.23 10.08
CA SER A 109 10.52 2.60 8.92
C SER A 109 9.74 3.50 7.97
N ASP A 110 10.47 4.40 7.31
CA ASP A 110 9.98 5.12 6.15
C ASP A 110 9.74 4.16 4.96
N ILE A 111 8.90 4.59 4.04
CA ILE A 111 8.56 3.85 2.82
C ILE A 111 9.28 4.53 1.66
N ASP A 112 10.38 3.92 1.22
CA ASP A 112 11.17 4.45 0.11
C ASP A 112 10.63 3.96 -1.23
N LEU A 113 10.25 4.91 -2.09
CA LEU A 113 9.65 4.65 -3.40
C LEU A 113 10.43 5.37 -4.50
N LEU A 114 10.77 4.63 -5.55
CA LEU A 114 11.31 5.17 -6.80
C LEU A 114 10.24 5.17 -7.88
N PHE A 115 9.96 6.34 -8.43
CA PHE A 115 9.08 6.52 -9.58
C PHE A 115 9.90 6.52 -10.86
N LEU A 116 9.58 5.60 -11.76
CA LEU A 116 10.17 5.52 -13.09
C LEU A 116 9.13 5.87 -14.13
N ARG A 117 9.56 6.49 -15.23
CA ARG A 117 8.70 6.83 -16.38
C ARG A 117 9.44 6.55 -17.68
N PRO A 118 8.75 6.23 -18.79
CA PRO A 118 9.37 6.14 -20.10
C PRO A 118 10.03 7.46 -20.52
N GLU A 119 11.16 7.37 -21.21
CA GLU A 119 11.93 8.51 -21.70
C GLU A 119 11.15 9.32 -22.76
N LYS A 120 10.40 8.63 -23.63
CA LYS A 120 9.57 9.25 -24.68
C LYS A 120 8.13 9.41 -24.20
N PHE A 121 7.80 10.59 -23.66
CA PHE A 121 6.43 10.92 -23.27
C PHE A 121 5.70 11.61 -24.42
N LYS A 122 4.51 11.10 -24.80
CA LYS A 122 3.59 11.87 -25.64
C LYS A 122 3.00 12.99 -24.78
N LYS A 123 3.42 14.24 -25.01
CA LYS A 123 2.74 15.40 -24.42
C LYS A 123 1.25 15.29 -24.79
N THR A 124 0.39 15.17 -23.79
CA THR A 124 -1.04 15.42 -24.01
C THR A 124 -1.15 16.93 -24.16
N THR A 125 -1.20 17.40 -25.40
CA THR A 125 -1.71 18.74 -25.70
C THR A 125 -3.21 18.69 -25.49
N ASP A 126 -3.68 19.44 -24.49
CA ASP A 126 -5.08 19.81 -24.33
C ASP A 126 -5.53 20.73 -25.48
#